data_AF-A0A8D3BKV7-F1
#
_entry.id   AF-A0A8D3BKV7-F1
#
_cell.length_a   1.000
_cell.length_b   1.000
_cell.length_c   1.000
_cell.angle_alpha   90.00
_cell.angle_beta   90.00
_cell.angle_gamma   90.00
#
_symmetry.space_group_name_H-M   'P 1'
#
loop_
_entity.id
_entity.type
_entity.pdbx_description
1 polymer ?
#
loop_
_entity_poly.entity_id
_entity_poly.type
_entity_poly.pdbx_seq_one_letter_code
_entity_poly.pdbx_strand_id
1 'polypeptide(L)'
;MSGGLSTCSCLDKYSVQHPDDPRGPGPFYFFRGSNGAEIVSSYCESRGWKRIYNKNREDFKLKWCETKSSVNYCNFREGEQLLYQIPNNKVLTTKIGLLSSLREYERVCSKVNHGRGLRRLKMEEFIPTTFRMDVREEREAFFGHNSESCMWICKPTGLNQGRGIFLLKSQDDIDAFRLKLQHMEESQANKMHHCQPQARIVQHYIQNPLLLKGKKFDVRSYLLIACTAPYMVFFRHGYVRLTCDLYDPSSSKLSDHLTNQHMQKKNPLYSQLKEDTVWSMESFNAYVNHRFQVAKGLPRDWVLGAFAKHMQRIMTQCFFAVKSKLDRRLGLFDLIGCDFMVDEDFKVWLLEMNCNPALHTNCEVLKEVIPSTVAETLGELGPHIIIIIIITLHFTHQTLRACHCLRVMEFKVFLISLLNRLMRDATEESSSGTPRLATVHETLPPSGGDQPEAPLASRRVLLF
;
A
#
# COMPACT_ATOMS: atom_id res chain seq x y z
N MET A 1 1.44 48.69 37.57
CA MET A 1 0.27 47.90 38.01
C MET A 1 -0.28 47.16 36.81
N SER A 2 -0.47 45.87 37.00
CA SER A 2 -0.63 44.80 36.01
C SER A 2 -1.97 44.79 35.27
N GLY A 3 -1.93 44.79 33.94
CA GLY A 3 -3.06 44.42 33.08
C GLY A 3 -2.83 43.01 32.52
N GLY A 4 -3.51 42.02 33.09
CA GLY A 4 -3.39 40.61 32.72
C GLY A 4 -4.22 40.25 31.49
N LEU A 5 -3.59 39.53 30.56
CA LEU A 5 -4.24 38.86 29.43
C LEU A 5 -5.16 37.74 29.93
N SER A 6 -6.42 37.76 29.51
CA SER A 6 -7.35 36.65 29.65
C SER A 6 -7.02 35.60 28.58
N THR A 7 -6.39 34.50 29.00
CA THR A 7 -6.21 33.29 28.19
C THR A 7 -7.52 32.51 28.16
N CYS A 8 -8.13 32.40 26.98
CA CYS A 8 -9.28 31.52 26.74
C CYS A 8 -8.83 30.05 26.80
N SER A 9 -9.05 29.42 27.95
CA SER A 9 -8.87 27.98 28.15
C SER A 9 -10.08 27.25 27.60
N CYS A 10 -9.96 26.70 26.39
CA CYS A 10 -10.89 25.67 25.92
C CYS A 10 -10.58 24.38 26.70
N LEU A 11 -11.28 24.23 27.83
CA LEU A 11 -11.38 23.01 28.61
C LEU A 11 -11.82 21.84 27.70
N ASP A 12 -11.00 20.80 27.68
CA ASP A 12 -11.34 19.44 27.25
C ASP A 12 -12.57 18.95 28.03
N LYS A 13 -13.77 19.29 27.57
CA LYS A 13 -15.01 18.67 28.01
C LYS A 13 -15.34 17.54 27.07
N TYR A 14 -14.78 16.36 27.31
CA TYR A 14 -15.35 15.01 27.12
C TYR A 14 -14.33 13.98 27.63
N SER A 15 -14.14 13.90 28.96
CA SER A 15 -13.46 12.75 29.55
C SER A 15 -14.42 11.56 29.50
N VAL A 16 -14.33 10.79 28.42
CA VAL A 16 -14.92 9.44 28.39
C VAL A 16 -14.22 8.66 29.50
N GLN A 17 -14.95 8.29 30.56
CA GLN A 17 -14.47 7.35 31.57
C GLN A 17 -14.06 6.08 30.84
N HIS A 18 -12.76 5.82 30.72
CA HIS A 18 -12.27 4.57 30.20
C HIS A 18 -12.58 3.49 31.26
N PRO A 19 -13.18 2.34 30.87
CA PRO A 19 -13.30 1.21 31.78
C PRO A 19 -11.92 0.88 32.35
N ASP A 20 -11.88 0.48 33.63
CA ASP A 20 -10.63 -0.01 34.22
C ASP A 20 -10.00 -1.07 33.34
N ASP A 21 -8.68 -0.98 33.14
CA ASP A 21 -7.96 -1.92 32.29
C ASP A 21 -8.15 -3.36 32.79
N PRO A 22 -8.54 -4.30 31.91
CA PRO A 22 -8.88 -5.66 32.31
C PRO A 22 -7.68 -6.37 32.95
N ARG A 23 -7.89 -6.94 34.14
CA ARG A 23 -6.88 -7.73 34.88
C ARG A 23 -7.03 -9.23 34.59
N GLY A 24 -6.01 -10.02 34.95
CA GLY A 24 -6.01 -11.48 34.79
C GLY A 24 -5.26 -11.98 33.55
N PRO A 25 -5.47 -13.24 33.11
CA PRO A 25 -4.79 -13.77 31.95
C PRO A 25 -5.26 -13.07 30.66
N GLY A 26 -4.28 -12.78 29.79
CA GLY A 26 -4.50 -12.25 28.44
C GLY A 26 -4.96 -13.34 27.44
N PRO A 27 -4.88 -13.09 26.12
CA PRO A 27 -4.09 -12.04 25.46
C PRO A 27 -4.74 -10.63 25.50
N PHE A 28 -3.90 -9.60 25.55
CA PHE A 28 -4.33 -8.20 25.55
C PHE A 28 -3.97 -7.49 24.24
N TYR A 29 -4.76 -6.50 23.83
CA TYR A 29 -4.40 -5.61 22.72
C TYR A 29 -4.65 -4.15 23.03
N PHE A 30 -3.79 -3.29 22.49
CA PHE A 30 -3.95 -1.84 22.53
C PHE A 30 -4.29 -1.33 21.12
N PHE A 31 -5.27 -0.44 21.03
CA PHE A 31 -5.65 0.22 19.79
C PHE A 31 -5.69 1.74 19.97
N ARG A 32 -5.03 2.49 19.08
CA ARG A 32 -5.07 3.96 19.04
C ARG A 32 -5.41 4.49 17.65
N GLY A 33 -6.44 5.32 17.58
CA GLY A 33 -6.92 5.98 16.36
C GLY A 33 -8.40 5.69 16.12
N SER A 34 -8.91 6.11 14.96
CA SER A 34 -10.27 5.78 14.49
C SER A 34 -10.27 4.91 13.23
N ASN A 35 -9.19 4.92 12.44
CA ASN A 35 -9.10 4.18 11.19
C ASN A 35 -9.07 2.65 11.42
N GLY A 36 -10.14 1.95 11.04
CA GLY A 36 -10.25 0.49 11.23
C GLY A 36 -10.46 0.05 12.68
N ALA A 37 -10.81 0.97 13.60
CA ALA A 37 -10.92 0.68 15.02
C ALA A 37 -11.92 -0.44 15.34
N GLU A 38 -13.10 -0.39 14.73
CA GLU A 38 -14.15 -1.39 14.89
C GLU A 38 -13.72 -2.75 14.33
N ILE A 39 -13.12 -2.77 13.15
CA ILE A 39 -12.67 -3.99 12.46
C ILE A 39 -11.59 -4.70 13.27
N VAL A 40 -10.55 -3.97 13.69
CA VAL A 40 -9.44 -4.53 14.48
C VAL A 40 -9.92 -4.98 15.86
N SER A 41 -10.80 -4.21 16.50
CA SER A 41 -11.35 -4.57 17.81
C SER A 41 -12.21 -5.82 17.71
N SER A 42 -13.14 -5.87 16.75
CA SER A 42 -14.00 -7.03 16.49
C SER A 42 -13.19 -8.29 16.21
N TYR A 43 -12.13 -8.19 15.39
CA TYR A 43 -11.20 -9.30 15.16
C TYR A 43 -10.57 -9.81 16.46
N CYS A 44 -10.03 -8.91 17.29
CA CYS A 44 -9.37 -9.28 18.54
C CYS A 44 -10.36 -9.89 19.56
N GLU A 45 -11.50 -9.22 19.75
CA GLU A 45 -12.54 -9.61 20.70
C GLU A 45 -13.17 -10.96 20.34
N SER A 46 -13.41 -11.22 19.04
CA SER A 46 -13.92 -12.53 18.56
C SER A 46 -12.98 -13.70 18.91
N ARG A 47 -11.69 -13.42 19.13
CA ARG A 47 -10.66 -14.39 19.53
C ARG A 47 -10.43 -14.42 21.04
N GLY A 48 -11.26 -13.75 21.82
CA GLY A 48 -11.16 -13.66 23.28
C GLY A 48 -10.06 -12.73 23.79
N TRP A 49 -9.51 -11.85 22.94
CA TRP A 49 -8.51 -10.87 23.38
C TRP A 49 -9.20 -9.72 24.09
N LYS A 50 -8.53 -9.18 25.11
CA LYS A 50 -9.08 -8.09 25.93
C LYS A 50 -8.42 -6.76 25.57
N ARG A 51 -9.23 -5.74 25.31
CA ARG A 51 -8.73 -4.39 25.01
C ARG A 51 -8.12 -3.74 26.25
N ILE A 52 -6.98 -3.10 26.08
CA ILE A 52 -6.35 -2.23 27.09
C ILE A 52 -6.31 -0.79 26.59
N TYR A 53 -6.39 0.16 27.52
CA TYR A 53 -6.36 1.60 27.29
C TYR A 53 -5.07 2.23 27.82
N ASN A 54 -4.40 1.62 28.81
CA ASN A 54 -3.09 2.08 29.24
C ASN A 54 -2.01 1.73 28.21
N LYS A 55 -1.54 2.75 27.49
CA LYS A 55 -0.50 2.63 26.45
C LYS A 55 0.86 2.14 26.95
N ASN A 56 1.12 2.24 28.26
CA ASN A 56 2.40 1.90 28.90
C ASN A 56 2.43 0.46 29.43
N ARG A 57 1.27 -0.21 29.47
CA ARG A 57 1.18 -1.60 29.92
C ARG A 57 2.02 -2.48 29.00
N GLU A 58 2.74 -3.44 29.56
CA GLU A 58 3.75 -4.20 28.80
C GLU A 58 3.34 -5.64 28.44
N ASP A 59 2.25 -6.16 28.96
CA ASP A 59 1.77 -7.54 28.73
C ASP A 59 0.82 -7.66 27.53
N PHE A 60 0.80 -6.66 26.64
CA PHE A 60 0.05 -6.73 25.38
C PHE A 60 0.65 -7.75 24.43
N LYS A 61 -0.21 -8.33 23.59
CA LYS A 61 0.16 -9.15 22.43
C LYS A 61 0.11 -8.39 21.13
N LEU A 62 -0.79 -7.43 21.00
CA LEU A 62 -0.87 -6.55 19.83
C LEU A 62 -0.96 -5.10 20.27
N LYS A 63 -0.21 -4.24 19.59
CA LYS A 63 -0.35 -2.79 19.68
C LYS A 63 -0.57 -2.24 18.28
N TRP A 64 -1.81 -1.86 18.00
CA TRP A 64 -2.21 -1.23 16.75
C TRP A 64 -2.26 0.29 16.92
N CYS A 65 -1.20 0.97 16.49
CA CYS A 65 -1.13 2.42 16.62
C CYS A 65 -0.31 3.06 15.49
N GLU A 66 -0.72 4.26 15.07
CA GLU A 66 0.04 5.06 14.10
C GLU A 66 1.38 5.55 14.68
N THR A 67 2.43 5.51 13.87
CA THR A 67 3.79 5.98 14.15
C THR A 67 3.86 7.50 14.16
N LYS A 68 3.30 8.12 15.21
CA LYS A 68 3.39 9.56 15.45
C LYS A 68 4.53 9.94 16.40
N SER A 69 5.02 8.99 17.20
CA SER A 69 6.09 9.22 18.17
C SER A 69 6.84 7.92 18.46
N SER A 70 8.14 8.04 18.70
CA SER A 70 9.00 6.95 19.20
C SER A 70 8.49 6.36 20.52
N VAL A 71 7.73 7.14 21.31
CA VAL A 71 7.12 6.72 22.57
C VAL A 71 6.15 5.55 22.39
N ASN A 72 5.56 5.38 21.20
CA ASN A 72 4.68 4.25 20.92
C ASN A 72 5.42 2.89 20.95
N TYR A 73 6.75 2.92 20.75
CA TYR A 73 7.64 1.76 20.77
C TYR A 73 8.28 1.52 22.15
N CYS A 74 8.03 2.39 23.13
CA CYS A 74 8.47 2.14 24.50
C CYS A 74 7.90 0.82 25.01
N ASN A 75 8.74 0.06 25.73
CA ASN A 75 8.41 -1.22 26.33
C ASN A 75 8.08 -2.36 25.34
N PHE A 76 8.34 -2.17 24.03
CA PHE A 76 8.19 -3.23 23.04
C PHE A 76 9.25 -4.33 23.24
N ARG A 77 8.80 -5.54 23.58
CA ARG A 77 9.62 -6.74 23.72
C ARG A 77 9.58 -7.56 22.42
N GLU A 78 10.73 -7.56 21.76
CA GLU A 78 10.95 -8.25 20.50
C GLU A 78 10.70 -9.76 20.64
N GLY A 79 9.94 -10.33 19.69
CA GLY A 79 9.64 -11.76 19.70
C GLY A 79 8.62 -12.22 20.74
N GLU A 80 7.97 -11.31 21.46
CA GLU A 80 6.84 -11.60 22.37
C GLU A 80 5.53 -10.89 22.01
N GLN A 81 5.64 -9.80 21.24
CA GLN A 81 4.56 -8.85 20.95
C GLN A 81 4.53 -8.48 19.47
N LEU A 82 3.36 -8.04 19.00
CA LEU A 82 3.15 -7.49 17.66
C LEU A 82 2.92 -5.99 17.74
N LEU A 83 3.60 -5.25 16.86
CA LEU A 83 3.50 -3.80 16.78
C LEU A 83 3.26 -3.38 15.34
N TYR A 84 2.12 -2.70 15.13
CA TYR A 84 1.73 -2.18 13.83
C TYR A 84 2.54 -0.94 13.49
N GLN A 85 3.06 -0.95 12.28
CA GLN A 85 3.94 0.02 11.62
C GLN A 85 5.42 -0.09 11.99
N ILE A 86 6.24 -0.08 10.94
CA ILE A 86 7.70 -0.05 11.09
C ILE A 86 8.12 1.40 11.37
N PRO A 87 8.94 1.69 12.40
CA PRO A 87 9.22 3.05 12.86
C PRO A 87 9.72 3.99 11.76
N ASN A 88 10.58 3.49 10.88
CA ASN A 88 11.18 4.25 9.80
C ASN A 88 10.54 4.00 8.43
N ASN A 89 9.29 3.50 8.37
CA ASN A 89 8.59 3.22 7.10
C ASN A 89 8.45 4.42 6.15
N LYS A 90 8.70 5.64 6.61
CA LYS A 90 8.68 6.88 5.80
C LYS A 90 9.64 6.86 4.62
N VAL A 91 10.69 6.03 4.67
CA VAL A 91 11.57 5.77 3.52
C VAL A 91 10.84 5.14 2.33
N LEU A 92 9.68 4.54 2.57
CA LEU A 92 8.81 3.92 1.57
C LEU A 92 7.49 4.67 1.41
N THR A 93 6.95 5.24 2.49
CA THR A 93 5.56 5.73 2.55
C THR A 93 5.41 7.24 2.39
N THR A 94 6.51 7.97 2.18
CA THR A 94 6.48 9.39 1.82
C THR A 94 6.90 9.58 0.37
N LYS A 95 6.36 10.61 -0.29
CA LYS A 95 6.65 10.94 -1.69
C LYS A 95 8.15 11.09 -1.95
N ILE A 96 8.84 11.86 -1.11
CA ILE A 96 10.29 12.07 -1.20
C ILE A 96 11.07 10.83 -0.75
N GLY A 97 10.62 10.13 0.30
CA GLY A 97 11.29 8.93 0.79
C GLY A 97 11.33 7.83 -0.27
N LEU A 98 10.18 7.54 -0.88
CA LEU A 98 10.06 6.56 -1.96
C LEU A 98 10.93 6.94 -3.15
N LEU A 99 10.81 8.18 -3.64
CA LEU A 99 11.57 8.68 -4.79
C LEU A 99 13.08 8.61 -4.54
N SER A 100 13.54 9.06 -3.36
CA SER A 100 14.96 9.03 -3.00
C SER A 100 15.48 7.60 -2.87
N SER A 101 14.69 6.71 -2.25
CA SER A 101 15.07 5.30 -2.09
C SER A 101 15.18 4.57 -3.42
N LEU A 102 14.24 4.79 -4.35
CA LEU A 102 14.27 4.20 -5.69
C LEU A 102 15.48 4.70 -6.49
N ARG A 103 15.74 6.01 -6.52
CA ARG A 103 16.88 6.59 -7.23
C ARG A 103 18.22 6.11 -6.69
N GLU A 104 18.34 6.00 -5.37
CA GLU A 104 19.54 5.43 -4.73
C GLU A 104 19.71 3.95 -5.11
N TYR A 105 18.64 3.17 -5.04
CA TYR A 105 18.64 1.77 -5.41
C TYR A 105 19.06 1.55 -6.87
N GLU A 106 18.56 2.36 -7.80
CA GLU A 106 18.99 2.31 -9.20
C GLU A 106 20.47 2.66 -9.39
N ARG A 107 20.97 3.71 -8.71
CA ARG A 107 22.40 4.09 -8.75
C ARG A 107 23.31 3.01 -8.21
N VAL A 108 22.92 2.33 -7.13
CA VAL A 108 23.71 1.26 -6.53
C VAL A 108 23.68 0.05 -7.45
N CYS A 109 22.50 -0.36 -7.90
CA CYS A 109 22.35 -1.58 -8.67
C CYS A 109 22.73 -1.43 -10.15
N SER A 110 23.01 -0.23 -10.65
CA SER A 110 23.65 -0.04 -11.97
C SER A 110 25.16 -0.29 -11.95
N LYS A 111 25.78 -0.22 -10.77
CA LYS A 111 27.22 -0.48 -10.57
C LYS A 111 27.55 -1.96 -10.35
N VAL A 112 26.52 -2.78 -10.13
CA VAL A 112 26.67 -4.20 -9.82
C VAL A 112 26.15 -5.01 -11.02
N ASN A 113 27.06 -5.66 -11.76
CA ASN A 113 26.71 -6.60 -12.82
C ASN A 113 26.15 -7.89 -12.19
N HIS A 114 24.86 -7.93 -11.95
CA HIS A 114 24.19 -9.21 -11.70
C HIS A 114 23.97 -9.91 -13.04
N GLY A 115 24.62 -11.06 -13.22
CA GLY A 115 24.42 -11.93 -14.38
C GLY A 115 22.93 -12.28 -14.57
N ARG A 116 22.52 -12.42 -15.83
CA ARG A 116 21.25 -12.90 -16.47
C ARG A 116 20.03 -13.35 -15.61
N GLY A 117 19.76 -12.79 -14.44
CA GLY A 117 18.58 -13.05 -13.62
C GLY A 117 17.63 -11.85 -13.63
N LEU A 118 16.38 -12.05 -14.08
CA LEU A 118 15.25 -11.12 -14.18
C LEU A 118 15.58 -9.66 -14.57
N ARG A 119 15.10 -9.20 -15.75
CA ARG A 119 15.14 -7.77 -16.13
C ARG A 119 14.50 -6.92 -15.01
N ARG A 120 15.35 -6.18 -14.28
CA ARG A 120 14.95 -5.21 -13.26
C ARG A 120 14.14 -4.10 -13.93
N LEU A 121 13.03 -3.71 -13.32
CA LEU A 121 12.27 -2.56 -13.79
C LEU A 121 13.03 -1.29 -13.43
N LYS A 122 13.25 -0.42 -14.40
CA LYS A 122 13.71 0.94 -14.13
C LYS A 122 12.57 1.78 -13.57
N MET A 123 12.88 2.76 -12.74
CA MET A 123 11.95 3.68 -12.11
C MET A 123 11.10 4.41 -13.15
N GLU A 124 11.70 4.85 -14.26
CA GLU A 124 11.01 5.51 -15.39
C GLU A 124 9.93 4.64 -16.08
N GLU A 125 10.00 3.32 -15.90
CA GLU A 125 9.00 2.40 -16.45
C GLU A 125 7.69 2.42 -15.65
N PHE A 126 7.70 2.86 -14.39
CA PHE A 126 6.53 2.78 -13.50
C PHE A 126 6.29 4.00 -12.58
N ILE A 127 7.18 4.99 -12.53
CA ILE A 127 6.97 6.26 -11.83
C ILE A 127 6.97 7.38 -12.88
N PRO A 128 5.93 8.23 -12.95
CA PRO A 128 5.95 9.38 -13.83
C PRO A 128 7.10 10.31 -13.48
N THR A 129 7.69 10.98 -14.48
CA THR A 129 8.79 11.94 -14.28
C THR A 129 8.49 12.86 -13.11
N THR A 130 9.39 12.89 -12.12
CA THR A 130 9.16 13.60 -10.86
C THR A 130 10.41 14.39 -10.49
N PHE A 131 10.20 15.64 -10.09
CA PHE A 131 11.22 16.58 -9.61
C PHE A 131 10.95 16.98 -8.17
N ARG A 132 12.01 17.03 -7.37
CA ARG A 132 11.98 17.58 -6.01
C ARG A 132 12.17 19.09 -6.04
N MET A 133 11.19 19.83 -5.52
CA MET A 133 11.28 21.30 -5.47
C MET A 133 12.16 21.80 -4.33
N ASP A 134 12.46 20.93 -3.35
CA ASP A 134 13.41 21.18 -2.27
C ASP A 134 14.88 20.98 -2.67
N VAL A 135 15.14 20.46 -3.87
CA VAL A 135 16.49 20.29 -4.43
C VAL A 135 16.68 21.30 -5.55
N ARG A 136 17.66 22.22 -5.41
CA ARG A 136 17.87 23.33 -6.34
C ARG A 136 18.12 22.84 -7.77
N GLU A 137 18.98 21.85 -7.94
CA GLU A 137 19.37 21.32 -9.25
C GLU A 137 18.17 20.69 -9.97
N GLU A 138 17.29 19.98 -9.25
CA GLU A 138 16.06 19.41 -9.82
C GLU A 138 15.01 20.49 -10.13
N ARG A 139 14.95 21.54 -9.31
CA ARG A 139 14.07 22.68 -9.51
C ARG A 139 14.45 23.46 -10.77
N GLU A 140 15.74 23.74 -10.96
CA GLU A 140 16.27 24.38 -12.17
C GLU A 140 16.03 23.49 -13.40
N ALA A 141 16.24 22.17 -13.29
CA ALA A 141 15.96 21.23 -14.37
C ALA A 141 14.47 21.22 -14.77
N PHE A 142 13.55 21.27 -13.80
CA PHE A 142 12.12 21.40 -14.08
C PHE A 142 11.80 22.72 -14.80
N PHE A 143 12.35 23.82 -14.31
CA PHE A 143 12.10 25.16 -14.85
C PHE A 143 12.77 25.45 -16.20
N GLY A 144 13.84 24.73 -16.53
CA GLY A 144 14.47 24.76 -17.86
C GLY A 144 13.80 23.82 -18.87
N HIS A 145 12.82 23.02 -18.46
CA HIS A 145 12.10 22.11 -19.34
C HIS A 145 11.06 22.87 -20.16
N ASN A 146 11.14 22.84 -21.50
CA ASN A 146 10.10 23.44 -22.33
C ASN A 146 8.81 22.60 -22.20
N SER A 147 7.74 23.24 -21.71
CA SER A 147 6.55 22.56 -21.20
C SER A 147 5.29 22.89 -22.00
N GLU A 148 5.42 23.35 -23.26
CA GLU A 148 4.33 23.89 -24.09
C GLU A 148 3.08 22.99 -24.24
N SER A 149 3.13 21.71 -23.85
CA SER A 149 1.96 20.81 -23.80
C SER A 149 1.84 19.90 -22.57
N CYS A 150 2.78 19.97 -21.62
CA CYS A 150 2.84 19.03 -20.49
C CYS A 150 2.15 19.60 -19.25
N MET A 151 1.14 18.89 -18.74
CA MET A 151 0.52 19.21 -17.45
C MET A 151 1.31 18.55 -16.32
N TRP A 152 1.48 19.28 -15.23
CA TRP A 152 2.15 18.79 -14.03
C TRP A 152 1.24 18.84 -12.82
N ILE A 153 1.51 17.97 -11.85
CA ILE A 153 0.83 17.94 -10.56
C ILE A 153 1.84 18.21 -9.45
N CYS A 154 1.61 19.28 -8.70
CA CYS A 154 2.41 19.62 -7.53
C CYS A 154 1.79 18.97 -6.29
N LYS A 155 2.60 18.20 -5.56
CA LYS A 155 2.16 17.45 -4.40
C LYS A 155 3.04 17.80 -3.18
N PRO A 156 2.48 18.36 -2.10
CA PRO A 156 3.23 18.56 -0.86
C PRO A 156 3.55 17.23 -0.18
N THR A 157 4.72 17.18 0.44
CA THR A 157 5.20 16.03 1.20
C THR A 157 4.60 16.06 2.60
N GLY A 158 4.23 14.89 3.13
CA GLY A 158 3.66 14.75 4.47
C GLY A 158 2.18 15.15 4.61
N LEU A 159 1.55 15.64 3.54
CA LEU A 159 0.10 15.80 3.47
C LEU A 159 -0.57 14.63 2.76
N ASN A 160 -1.83 14.39 3.12
CA ASN A 160 -2.69 13.34 2.61
C ASN A 160 -4.06 13.91 2.18
N GLN A 161 -4.93 13.05 1.63
CA GLN A 161 -6.32 13.37 1.28
C GLN A 161 -6.46 14.46 0.20
N GLY A 162 -5.45 14.65 -0.65
CA GLY A 162 -5.45 15.67 -1.69
C GLY A 162 -5.15 17.09 -1.20
N ARG A 163 -4.85 17.29 0.09
CA ARG A 163 -4.60 18.63 0.64
C ARG A 163 -3.34 19.26 0.05
N GLY A 164 -3.48 20.49 -0.43
CA GLY A 164 -2.39 21.29 -1.01
C GLY A 164 -1.92 20.82 -2.38
N ILE A 165 -2.61 19.85 -3.01
CA ILE A 165 -2.35 19.46 -4.40
C ILE A 165 -2.94 20.51 -5.34
N PHE A 166 -2.20 20.87 -6.37
CA PHE A 166 -2.68 21.69 -7.48
C PHE A 166 -2.02 21.25 -8.79
N LEU A 167 -2.63 21.65 -9.89
CA LEU A 167 -2.14 21.37 -11.24
C LEU A 167 -1.42 22.61 -11.79
N LEU A 168 -0.42 22.37 -12.61
CA LEU A 168 0.26 23.37 -13.44
C LEU A 168 -0.08 23.00 -14.89
N LYS A 169 -0.97 23.76 -15.52
CA LYS A 169 -1.53 23.43 -16.84
C LYS A 169 -0.89 24.24 -17.96
N SER A 170 -0.44 25.46 -17.66
CA SER A 170 0.16 26.38 -18.61
C SER A 170 1.55 26.83 -18.16
N GLN A 171 2.27 27.49 -19.08
CA GLN A 171 3.54 28.14 -18.73
C GLN A 171 3.34 29.24 -17.68
N ASP A 172 2.23 30.00 -17.76
CA ASP A 172 1.87 31.01 -16.77
C ASP A 172 1.72 30.42 -15.36
N ASP A 173 1.13 29.22 -15.23
CA ASP A 173 1.03 28.53 -13.94
C ASP A 173 2.42 28.19 -13.39
N ILE A 174 3.33 27.74 -14.26
CA ILE A 174 4.71 27.37 -13.90
C ILE A 174 5.49 28.62 -13.46
N ASP A 175 5.36 29.73 -14.17
CA ASP A 175 6.03 30.99 -13.86
C ASP A 175 5.48 31.60 -12.56
N ALA A 176 4.15 31.60 -12.38
CA ALA A 176 3.53 31.99 -11.12
C ALA A 176 3.97 31.10 -9.96
N PHE A 177 4.17 29.80 -10.19
CA PHE A 177 4.71 28.89 -9.18
C PHE A 177 6.19 29.16 -8.87
N ARG A 178 7.01 29.49 -9.87
CA ARG A 178 8.41 29.90 -9.69
C ARG A 178 8.53 31.13 -8.79
N LEU A 179 7.75 32.17 -9.07
CA LEU A 179 7.69 33.40 -8.27
C LEU A 179 7.27 33.10 -6.82
N LYS A 180 6.26 32.24 -6.62
CA LYS A 180 5.83 31.83 -5.28
C LYS A 180 6.94 31.13 -4.49
N LEU A 181 7.73 30.27 -5.13
CA LEU A 181 8.86 29.60 -4.46
C LEU A 181 9.96 30.61 -4.07
N GLN A 182 10.31 31.55 -4.96
CA GLN A 182 11.32 32.58 -4.67
C GLN A 182 10.92 33.44 -3.47
N HIS A 183 9.67 33.93 -3.43
CA HIS A 183 9.16 34.72 -2.31
C HIS A 183 9.15 33.92 -0.97
N MET A 184 8.88 32.61 -1.03
CA MET A 184 8.96 31.75 0.15
C MET A 184 10.38 31.61 0.68
N GLU A 185 11.40 31.59 -0.18
CA GLU A 185 12.81 31.52 0.23
C GLU A 185 13.30 32.84 0.83
N GLU A 186 12.97 33.97 0.21
CA GLU A 186 13.32 35.30 0.72
C GLU A 186 12.68 35.59 2.09
N SER A 187 11.41 35.24 2.25
CA SER A 187 10.69 35.43 3.53
C SER A 187 11.18 34.51 4.66
N GLN A 188 11.88 33.42 4.34
CA GLN A 188 12.50 32.51 5.31
C GLN A 188 13.87 33.00 5.76
N ALA A 189 14.65 33.62 4.88
CA ALA A 189 15.93 34.25 5.24
C ALA A 189 15.77 35.30 6.34
N ASN A 190 14.59 35.93 6.43
CA ASN A 190 14.27 36.97 7.40
C ASN A 190 13.66 36.46 8.72
N LYS A 191 13.44 35.14 8.91
CA LYS A 191 12.85 34.58 10.14
C LYS A 191 13.89 33.85 11.00
N MET A 192 14.03 34.30 12.25
CA MET A 192 14.97 33.76 13.25
C MET A 192 14.63 32.34 13.76
N HIS A 193 13.51 31.76 13.32
CA HIS A 193 13.12 30.37 13.62
C HIS A 193 13.18 29.51 12.35
N HIS A 194 14.08 28.52 12.33
CA HIS A 194 14.27 27.53 11.27
C HIS A 194 13.05 26.60 11.11
N CYS A 195 11.96 27.09 10.53
CA CYS A 195 10.91 26.21 10.00
C CYS A 195 11.27 25.87 8.55
N GLN A 196 11.72 24.64 8.32
CA GLN A 196 12.04 24.16 6.97
C GLN A 196 10.80 24.31 6.06
N PRO A 197 10.96 24.83 4.82
CA PRO A 197 9.86 24.94 3.88
C PRO A 197 9.19 23.59 3.66
N GLN A 198 7.87 23.60 3.48
CA GLN A 198 7.12 22.38 3.16
C GLN A 198 7.65 21.80 1.84
N ALA A 199 8.36 20.68 1.94
CA ALA A 199 8.93 20.02 0.78
C ALA A 199 7.83 19.54 -0.19
N ARG A 200 8.06 19.71 -1.50
CA ARG A 200 7.09 19.42 -2.57
C ARG A 200 7.75 18.63 -3.67
N ILE A 201 6.97 17.78 -4.33
CA ILE A 201 7.34 17.21 -5.62
C ILE A 201 6.46 17.80 -6.72
N VAL A 202 7.04 17.99 -7.90
CA VAL A 202 6.31 18.24 -9.14
C VAL A 202 6.46 16.99 -9.99
N GLN A 203 5.33 16.41 -10.39
CA GLN A 203 5.30 15.14 -11.11
C GLN A 203 4.50 15.31 -12.40
N HIS A 204 4.95 14.67 -13.48
CA HIS A 204 4.25 14.65 -14.75
C HIS A 204 2.83 14.12 -14.54
N TYR A 205 1.82 14.88 -14.97
CA TYR A 205 0.44 14.48 -14.83
C TYR A 205 0.06 13.52 -15.95
N ILE A 206 -0.53 12.39 -15.61
CA ILE A 206 -1.05 11.42 -16.59
C ILE A 206 -2.34 12.04 -17.17
N GLN A 207 -2.20 12.78 -18.27
CA GLN A 207 -3.29 13.49 -18.94
C GLN A 207 -4.30 12.56 -19.60
N ASN A 208 -3.83 11.41 -20.11
CA ASN A 208 -4.66 10.41 -20.80
C ASN A 208 -4.75 9.11 -19.97
N PRO A 209 -5.41 9.13 -18.80
CA PRO A 209 -5.64 7.92 -18.04
C PRO A 209 -6.60 6.99 -18.80
N LEU A 210 -6.53 5.69 -18.56
CA LEU A 210 -7.62 4.78 -18.92
C LEU A 210 -8.89 5.25 -18.19
N LEU A 211 -10.01 5.31 -18.91
CA LEU A 211 -11.29 5.73 -18.35
C LEU A 211 -12.24 4.55 -18.24
N LEU A 212 -12.89 4.40 -17.07
CA LEU A 212 -13.95 3.43 -16.86
C LEU A 212 -15.29 4.16 -16.93
N LYS A 213 -16.09 3.89 -17.96
CA LYS A 213 -17.33 4.63 -18.24
C LYS A 213 -17.10 6.16 -18.29
N GLY A 214 -15.98 6.60 -18.86
CA GLY A 214 -15.62 8.02 -18.97
C GLY A 214 -15.11 8.66 -17.66
N LYS A 215 -14.98 7.88 -16.57
CA LYS A 215 -14.51 8.37 -15.26
C LYS A 215 -13.06 7.99 -15.04
N LYS A 216 -12.31 8.89 -14.39
CA LYS A 216 -10.93 8.64 -13.99
C LYS A 216 -10.91 7.70 -12.80
N PHE A 217 -9.90 6.84 -12.74
CA PHE A 217 -9.75 5.91 -11.63
C PHE A 217 -8.30 5.71 -11.21
N ASP A 218 -8.14 5.14 -10.02
CA ASP A 218 -6.90 4.54 -9.55
C ASP A 218 -7.22 3.17 -8.93
N VAL A 219 -6.20 2.33 -8.77
CA VAL A 219 -6.29 1.05 -8.06
C VAL A 219 -5.56 1.15 -6.73
N ARG A 220 -6.28 0.91 -5.63
CA ARG A 220 -5.71 0.70 -4.30
C ARG A 220 -5.38 -0.77 -4.14
N SER A 221 -4.10 -1.09 -4.04
CA SER A 221 -3.60 -2.42 -3.66
C SER A 221 -2.89 -2.38 -2.31
N TYR A 222 -2.56 -3.53 -1.74
CA TYR A 222 -1.91 -3.63 -0.44
C TYR A 222 -0.61 -4.41 -0.51
N LEU A 223 0.41 -3.87 0.15
CA LEU A 223 1.66 -4.55 0.49
C LEU A 223 1.69 -4.75 2.00
N LEU A 224 1.68 -6.01 2.44
CA LEU A 224 1.80 -6.37 3.85
C LEU A 224 3.23 -6.84 4.11
N ILE A 225 3.96 -6.11 4.95
CA ILE A 225 5.21 -6.59 5.55
C ILE A 225 4.83 -7.27 6.86
N ALA A 226 4.59 -8.58 6.84
CA ALA A 226 4.12 -9.34 8.01
C ALA A 226 5.23 -9.58 9.04
N CYS A 227 6.49 -9.56 8.61
CA CYS A 227 7.65 -9.66 9.48
C CYS A 227 8.84 -8.94 8.85
N THR A 228 9.74 -8.39 9.68
CA THR A 228 10.98 -7.73 9.24
C THR A 228 12.26 -8.54 9.53
N ALA A 229 12.14 -9.65 10.27
CA ALA A 229 13.24 -10.50 10.70
C ALA A 229 12.83 -11.99 10.79
N PRO A 230 12.92 -12.80 9.72
CA PRO A 230 13.23 -12.42 8.36
C PRO A 230 12.06 -11.68 7.70
N TYR A 231 12.32 -11.04 6.56
CA TYR A 231 11.26 -10.38 5.82
C TYR A 231 10.24 -11.39 5.27
N MET A 232 8.97 -11.19 5.60
CA MET A 232 7.83 -11.84 4.98
C MET A 232 6.93 -10.76 4.40
N VAL A 233 6.78 -10.74 3.08
CA VAL A 233 6.05 -9.69 2.37
C VAL A 233 4.98 -10.31 1.50
N PHE A 234 3.76 -9.77 1.54
CA PHE A 234 2.59 -10.27 0.83
C PHE A 234 1.95 -9.16 0.01
N PHE A 235 1.31 -9.55 -1.09
CA PHE A 235 0.59 -8.66 -1.99
C PHE A 235 -0.90 -9.01 -2.03
N ARG A 236 -1.74 -7.98 -2.08
CA ARG A 236 -3.17 -8.10 -2.36
C ARG A 236 -3.58 -7.05 -3.39
N HIS A 237 -4.33 -7.45 -4.41
CA HIS A 237 -4.71 -6.55 -5.51
C HIS A 237 -5.62 -5.40 -5.06
N GLY A 238 -6.44 -5.59 -4.02
CA GLY A 238 -7.32 -4.58 -3.47
C GLY A 238 -8.50 -4.24 -4.39
N TYR A 239 -8.76 -2.95 -4.66
CA TYR A 239 -9.97 -2.45 -5.32
C TYR A 239 -9.72 -1.18 -6.14
N VAL A 240 -10.68 -0.81 -7.00
CA VAL A 240 -10.64 0.38 -7.86
C VAL A 240 -11.41 1.53 -7.21
N ARG A 241 -10.88 2.76 -7.33
CA ARG A 241 -11.51 4.01 -6.88
C ARG A 241 -11.76 4.92 -8.08
N LEU A 242 -13.02 5.27 -8.32
CA LEU A 242 -13.44 6.12 -9.44
C LEU A 242 -13.82 7.52 -8.95
N THR A 243 -13.70 8.51 -9.84
CA THR A 243 -14.31 9.82 -9.65
C THR A 243 -15.84 9.73 -9.71
N CYS A 244 -16.54 10.67 -9.07
CA CYS A 244 -18.00 10.79 -9.20
C CYS A 244 -18.36 11.27 -10.60
N ASP A 245 -17.65 12.30 -11.07
CA ASP A 245 -17.89 12.98 -12.33
C ASP A 245 -17.02 12.41 -13.46
N LEU A 246 -17.40 12.72 -14.71
CA LEU A 246 -16.64 12.36 -15.90
C LEU A 246 -15.30 13.09 -15.91
N TYR A 247 -14.29 12.44 -16.48
CA TYR A 247 -12.96 13.03 -16.60
C TYR A 247 -12.93 14.05 -17.73
N ASP A 248 -12.47 15.26 -17.40
CA ASP A 248 -12.17 16.31 -18.37
C ASP A 248 -10.78 16.88 -18.03
N PRO A 249 -9.77 16.75 -18.92
CA PRO A 249 -8.44 17.30 -18.67
C PRO A 249 -8.45 18.84 -18.58
N SER A 250 -9.40 19.51 -19.21
CA SER A 250 -9.51 20.96 -19.22
C SER A 250 -10.14 21.53 -17.94
N SER A 251 -10.95 20.74 -17.22
CA SER A 251 -11.68 21.16 -16.02
C SER A 251 -10.78 21.82 -14.96
N SER A 252 -11.20 22.94 -14.39
CA SER A 252 -10.48 23.57 -13.27
C SER A 252 -10.78 22.88 -11.93
N LYS A 253 -11.78 21.99 -11.88
CA LYS A 253 -12.22 21.34 -10.65
C LYS A 253 -11.30 20.19 -10.29
N LEU A 254 -10.66 20.29 -9.12
CA LEU A 254 -9.74 19.26 -8.65
C LEU A 254 -10.42 17.91 -8.36
N SER A 255 -11.74 17.90 -8.11
CA SER A 255 -12.56 16.69 -7.94
C SER A 255 -12.54 15.78 -9.18
N ASP A 256 -12.39 16.36 -10.36
CA ASP A 256 -12.45 15.63 -11.63
C ASP A 256 -11.10 14.94 -11.91
N HIS A 257 -10.05 15.40 -11.23
CA HIS A 257 -8.67 14.93 -11.42
C HIS A 257 -8.16 14.01 -10.30
N LEU A 258 -8.74 14.10 -9.09
CA LEU A 258 -8.32 13.35 -7.90
C LEU A 258 -9.34 12.32 -7.46
N THR A 259 -8.97 11.05 -7.46
CA THR A 259 -9.81 9.88 -7.15
C THR A 259 -9.98 9.61 -5.65
N ASN A 260 -9.28 10.34 -4.78
CA ASN A 260 -9.34 10.15 -3.33
C ASN A 260 -10.77 10.29 -2.81
N GLN A 261 -11.28 9.29 -2.07
CA GLN A 261 -12.63 9.33 -1.51
C GLN A 261 -12.91 10.58 -0.65
N HIS A 262 -11.90 11.15 0.04
CA HIS A 262 -12.07 12.41 0.77
C HIS A 262 -12.47 13.57 -0.16
N MET A 263 -11.90 13.63 -1.37
CA MET A 263 -12.27 14.63 -2.38
C MET A 263 -13.64 14.32 -2.97
N GLN A 264 -13.89 13.05 -3.28
CA GLN A 264 -15.16 12.62 -3.89
C GLN A 264 -16.37 12.79 -2.96
N LYS A 265 -16.18 12.63 -1.64
CA LYS A 265 -17.21 12.88 -0.62
C LYS A 265 -17.73 14.32 -0.58
N LYS A 266 -17.01 15.27 -1.19
CA LYS A 266 -17.46 16.67 -1.31
C LYS A 266 -18.45 16.87 -2.45
N ASN A 267 -18.59 15.90 -3.36
CA ASN A 267 -19.59 15.96 -4.41
C ASN A 267 -21.00 15.86 -3.76
N PRO A 268 -21.94 16.78 -4.06
CA PRO A 268 -23.29 16.77 -3.48
C PRO A 268 -24.06 15.47 -3.73
N LEU A 269 -23.77 14.77 -4.82
CA LEU A 269 -24.42 13.52 -5.22
C LEU A 269 -23.70 12.27 -4.69
N TYR A 270 -22.64 12.42 -3.88
CA TYR A 270 -21.83 11.31 -3.42
C TYR A 270 -22.64 10.21 -2.73
N SER A 271 -23.64 10.57 -1.91
CA SER A 271 -24.47 9.58 -1.19
C SER A 271 -25.22 8.63 -2.14
N GLN A 272 -25.57 9.09 -3.35
CA GLN A 272 -26.25 8.30 -4.38
C GLN A 272 -25.24 7.53 -5.24
N LEU A 273 -24.06 8.10 -5.46
CA LEU A 273 -23.03 7.56 -6.35
C LEU A 273 -22.01 6.65 -5.64
N LYS A 274 -21.99 6.60 -4.30
CA LYS A 274 -20.91 5.96 -3.53
C LYS A 274 -20.64 4.51 -3.94
N GLU A 275 -21.66 3.75 -4.31
CA GLU A 275 -21.54 2.35 -4.75
C GLU A 275 -20.87 2.26 -6.13
N ASP A 276 -21.09 3.25 -7.01
CA ASP A 276 -20.46 3.32 -8.32
C ASP A 276 -19.02 3.86 -8.29
N THR A 277 -18.62 4.50 -7.18
CA THR A 277 -17.27 5.08 -7.02
C THR A 277 -16.20 4.05 -6.62
N VAL A 278 -16.59 2.81 -6.36
CA VAL A 278 -15.66 1.73 -5.97
C VAL A 278 -16.02 0.46 -6.70
N TRP A 279 -15.07 -0.13 -7.44
CA TRP A 279 -15.26 -1.43 -8.09
C TRP A 279 -14.37 -2.50 -7.46
N SER A 280 -14.88 -3.73 -7.41
CA SER A 280 -14.05 -4.90 -7.18
C SER A 280 -13.10 -5.12 -8.37
N MET A 281 -12.01 -5.86 -8.13
CA MET A 281 -11.06 -6.17 -9.20
C MET A 281 -11.68 -7.11 -10.25
N GLU A 282 -12.64 -7.94 -9.84
CA GLU A 282 -13.45 -8.80 -10.71
C GLU A 282 -14.32 -7.96 -11.63
N SER A 283 -14.98 -6.92 -11.10
CA SER A 283 -15.78 -5.98 -11.90
C SER A 283 -14.92 -5.21 -12.90
N PHE A 284 -13.74 -4.76 -12.47
CA PHE A 284 -12.77 -4.12 -13.35
C PHE A 284 -12.28 -5.07 -14.45
N ASN A 285 -11.96 -6.31 -14.10
CA ASN A 285 -11.53 -7.33 -15.05
C ASN A 285 -12.61 -7.66 -16.09
N ALA A 286 -13.85 -7.85 -15.65
CA ALA A 286 -14.99 -8.08 -16.55
C ALA A 286 -15.19 -6.91 -17.52
N TYR A 287 -15.08 -5.66 -17.03
CA TYR A 287 -15.19 -4.47 -17.86
C TYR A 287 -14.06 -4.40 -18.91
N VAL A 288 -12.81 -4.68 -18.52
CA VAL A 288 -11.67 -4.66 -19.45
C VAL A 288 -11.79 -5.76 -20.50
N ASN A 289 -12.17 -6.97 -20.09
CA ASN A 289 -12.45 -8.08 -21.01
C ASN A 289 -13.49 -7.68 -22.06
N HIS A 290 -14.61 -7.10 -21.62
CA HIS A 290 -15.70 -6.72 -22.50
C HIS A 290 -15.35 -5.54 -23.42
N ARG A 291 -14.71 -4.48 -22.88
CA ARG A 291 -14.59 -3.20 -23.58
C ARG A 291 -13.29 -2.99 -24.34
N PHE A 292 -12.20 -3.61 -23.88
CA PHE A 292 -10.85 -3.30 -24.36
C PHE A 292 -10.07 -4.52 -24.85
N GLN A 293 -10.45 -5.74 -24.48
CA GLN A 293 -9.67 -6.94 -24.81
C GLN A 293 -9.39 -7.07 -26.31
N VAL A 294 -10.45 -7.06 -27.14
CA VAL A 294 -10.31 -7.17 -28.60
C VAL A 294 -9.66 -5.91 -29.18
N ALA A 295 -10.15 -4.74 -28.79
CA ALA A 295 -9.72 -3.46 -29.35
C ALA A 295 -8.24 -3.11 -29.08
N LYS A 296 -7.69 -3.58 -27.95
CA LYS A 296 -6.30 -3.32 -27.53
C LYS A 296 -5.42 -4.58 -27.58
N GLY A 297 -5.93 -5.69 -28.11
CA GLY A 297 -5.19 -6.96 -28.23
C GLY A 297 -4.71 -7.52 -26.89
N LEU A 298 -5.49 -7.34 -25.82
CA LEU A 298 -5.10 -7.75 -24.47
C LEU A 298 -5.38 -9.25 -24.26
N PRO A 299 -4.57 -9.95 -23.44
CA PRO A 299 -4.92 -11.30 -22.99
C PRO A 299 -6.23 -11.27 -22.20
N ARG A 300 -6.98 -12.39 -22.25
CA ARG A 300 -8.13 -12.58 -21.38
C ARG A 300 -7.70 -12.45 -19.92
N ASP A 301 -8.54 -11.80 -19.13
CA ASP A 301 -8.31 -11.55 -17.70
C ASP A 301 -7.03 -10.74 -17.44
N TRP A 302 -6.71 -9.77 -18.31
CA TRP A 302 -5.53 -8.93 -18.18
C TRP A 302 -5.41 -8.27 -16.79
N VAL A 303 -6.53 -7.84 -16.20
CA VAL A 303 -6.55 -7.17 -14.88
C VAL A 303 -6.11 -8.12 -13.76
N LEU A 304 -6.69 -9.32 -13.70
CA LEU A 304 -6.34 -10.31 -12.66
C LEU A 304 -5.04 -11.07 -12.99
N GLY A 305 -4.60 -11.04 -14.24
CA GLY A 305 -3.38 -11.68 -14.73
C GLY A 305 -2.20 -10.70 -14.83
N ALA A 306 -2.00 -10.14 -16.03
CA ALA A 306 -0.82 -9.35 -16.37
C ALA A 306 -0.66 -8.09 -15.52
N PHE A 307 -1.75 -7.36 -15.30
CA PHE A 307 -1.77 -6.14 -14.49
C PHE A 307 -1.44 -6.43 -13.02
N ALA A 308 -2.11 -7.40 -12.39
CA ALA A 308 -1.82 -7.82 -11.03
C ALA A 308 -0.35 -8.25 -10.84
N LYS A 309 0.19 -9.05 -11.77
CA LYS A 309 1.61 -9.45 -11.76
C LYS A 309 2.54 -8.23 -11.92
N HIS A 310 2.17 -7.26 -12.75
CA HIS A 310 2.98 -6.07 -12.94
C HIS A 310 2.99 -5.17 -11.70
N MET A 311 1.83 -4.96 -11.04
CA MET A 311 1.76 -4.26 -9.75
C MET A 311 2.63 -4.95 -8.69
N GLN A 312 2.57 -6.28 -8.60
CA GLN A 312 3.41 -7.06 -7.69
C GLN A 312 4.91 -6.83 -7.96
N ARG A 313 5.33 -6.85 -9.24
CA ARG A 313 6.72 -6.58 -9.62
C ARG A 313 7.16 -5.17 -9.21
N ILE A 314 6.31 -4.16 -9.43
CA ILE A 314 6.58 -2.78 -9.01
C ILE A 314 6.76 -2.70 -7.49
N MET A 315 5.82 -3.25 -6.71
CA MET A 315 5.92 -3.23 -5.24
C MET A 315 7.15 -3.96 -4.74
N THR A 316 7.53 -5.07 -5.39
CA THR A 316 8.73 -5.83 -5.06
C THR A 316 9.98 -4.97 -5.26
N GLN A 317 10.06 -4.21 -6.36
CA GLN A 317 11.15 -3.26 -6.58
C GLN A 317 11.18 -2.15 -5.53
N CYS A 318 10.02 -1.57 -5.19
CA CYS A 318 9.93 -0.56 -4.13
C CYS A 318 10.39 -1.12 -2.77
N PHE A 319 9.99 -2.34 -2.43
CA PHE A 319 10.43 -3.00 -1.21
C PHE A 319 11.95 -3.25 -1.21
N PHE A 320 12.52 -3.76 -2.30
CA PHE A 320 13.97 -3.97 -2.40
C PHE A 320 14.78 -2.68 -2.25
N ALA A 321 14.27 -1.56 -2.75
CA ALA A 321 14.89 -0.25 -2.61
C ALA A 321 15.00 0.24 -1.16
N VAL A 322 14.18 -0.29 -0.26
CA VAL A 322 14.16 0.08 1.17
C VAL A 322 14.54 -1.05 2.11
N LYS A 323 14.68 -2.29 1.62
CA LYS A 323 14.89 -3.50 2.44
C LYS A 323 16.07 -3.38 3.40
N SER A 324 17.16 -2.75 2.99
CA SER A 324 18.35 -2.56 3.86
C SER A 324 18.21 -1.40 4.84
N LYS A 325 17.23 -0.51 4.62
CA LYS A 325 17.01 0.70 5.41
C LYS A 325 15.95 0.50 6.49
N LEU A 326 14.94 -0.32 6.23
CA LEU A 326 13.83 -0.57 7.15
C LEU A 326 14.32 -1.18 8.46
N ASP A 327 13.73 -0.76 9.58
CA ASP A 327 14.05 -1.31 10.90
C ASP A 327 13.67 -2.79 10.97
N ARG A 328 14.59 -3.60 11.50
CA ARG A 328 14.48 -5.07 11.53
C ARG A 328 14.41 -5.57 12.95
N ARG A 329 13.20 -5.89 13.41
CA ARG A 329 12.92 -6.43 14.73
C ARG A 329 11.74 -7.41 14.68
N LEU A 330 11.85 -8.55 15.36
CA LEU A 330 10.77 -9.53 15.46
C LEU A 330 9.51 -8.90 16.08
N GLY A 331 8.37 -9.05 15.41
CA GLY A 331 7.09 -8.52 15.87
C GLY A 331 6.68 -7.19 15.23
N LEU A 332 7.56 -6.55 14.45
CA LEU A 332 7.17 -5.42 13.60
C LEU A 332 6.49 -5.91 12.33
N PHE A 333 5.34 -5.33 12.02
CA PHE A 333 4.62 -5.54 10.77
C PHE A 333 4.01 -4.23 10.26
N ASP A 334 3.72 -4.13 8.96
CA ASP A 334 3.16 -2.92 8.35
C ASP A 334 2.21 -3.26 7.20
N LEU A 335 1.12 -2.51 7.10
CA LEU A 335 0.16 -2.58 6.00
C LEU A 335 0.25 -1.28 5.20
N ILE A 336 0.71 -1.39 3.97
CA ILE A 336 0.96 -0.24 3.10
C ILE A 336 -0.03 -0.26 1.95
N GLY A 337 -0.78 0.83 1.79
CA GLY A 337 -1.66 1.03 0.64
C GLY A 337 -0.86 1.57 -0.54
N CYS A 338 -0.93 0.89 -1.68
CA CYS A 338 -0.23 1.29 -2.90
C CYS A 338 -1.24 1.76 -3.94
N ASP A 339 -1.03 2.94 -4.50
CA ASP A 339 -1.98 3.58 -5.41
C ASP A 339 -1.41 3.50 -6.83
N PHE A 340 -2.10 2.81 -7.73
CA PHE A 340 -1.71 2.67 -9.14
C PHE A 340 -2.70 3.35 -10.07
N MET A 341 -2.22 3.77 -11.23
CA MET A 341 -3.03 4.25 -12.35
C MET A 341 -2.67 3.47 -13.60
N VAL A 342 -3.65 3.33 -14.50
CA VAL A 342 -3.44 2.77 -15.84
C VAL A 342 -3.72 3.89 -16.83
N ASP A 343 -2.85 4.08 -17.82
CA ASP A 343 -3.08 5.04 -18.91
C ASP A 343 -3.80 4.40 -20.12
N GLU A 344 -4.15 5.21 -21.11
CA GLU A 344 -4.88 4.77 -22.31
C GLU A 344 -4.15 3.69 -23.13
N ASP A 345 -2.84 3.59 -22.96
CA ASP A 345 -1.94 2.61 -23.59
C ASP A 345 -1.73 1.37 -22.71
N PHE A 346 -2.50 1.24 -21.63
CA PHE A 346 -2.42 0.13 -20.68
C PHE A 346 -1.07 0.03 -19.95
N LYS A 347 -0.32 1.13 -19.88
CA LYS A 347 0.87 1.23 -19.03
C LYS A 347 0.46 1.54 -17.59
N VAL A 348 1.17 0.91 -16.67
CA VAL A 348 0.88 0.94 -15.23
C VAL A 348 1.84 1.89 -14.54
N TRP A 349 1.27 2.82 -13.77
CA TRP A 349 2.00 3.83 -13.04
C TRP A 349 1.73 3.71 -11.55
N LEU A 350 2.78 3.68 -10.72
CA LEU A 350 2.68 3.83 -9.28
C LEU A 350 2.59 5.34 -8.95
N LEU A 351 1.55 5.73 -8.21
CA LEU A 351 1.31 7.11 -7.81
C LEU A 351 1.93 7.43 -6.45
N GLU A 352 1.70 6.56 -5.46
CA GLU A 352 2.23 6.67 -4.12
C GLU A 352 2.09 5.35 -3.33
N MET A 353 2.89 5.20 -2.28
CA MET A 353 2.71 4.20 -1.24
C MET A 353 2.41 4.92 0.07
N ASN A 354 1.33 4.53 0.74
CA ASN A 354 0.75 5.24 1.87
C ASN A 354 0.83 4.36 3.13
N CYS A 355 1.43 4.90 4.19
CA CYS A 355 1.29 4.31 5.53
C CYS A 355 -0.14 4.49 6.01
N ASN A 356 -0.63 3.57 6.84
CA ASN A 356 -1.97 3.63 7.42
C ASN A 356 -3.06 3.83 6.34
N PRO A 357 -3.20 2.90 5.39
CA PRO A 357 -4.24 3.00 4.36
C PRO A 357 -5.62 3.14 5.01
N ALA A 358 -6.53 3.87 4.36
CA ALA A 358 -7.89 4.03 4.86
C ALA A 358 -8.62 2.67 4.90
N LEU A 359 -9.21 2.35 6.05
CA LEU A 359 -9.92 1.10 6.34
C LEU A 359 -11.42 1.37 6.55
N HIS A 360 -12.01 2.25 5.74
CA HIS A 360 -13.44 2.57 5.80
C HIS A 360 -14.26 1.60 4.93
N THR A 361 -15.47 1.26 5.40
CA THR A 361 -16.39 0.29 4.78
C THR A 361 -17.67 0.98 4.28
N ASN A 362 -17.53 2.09 3.57
CA ASN A 362 -18.63 2.99 3.22
C ASN A 362 -19.50 2.57 2.02
N CYS A 363 -19.12 1.50 1.33
CA CYS A 363 -19.87 0.88 0.23
C CYS A 363 -19.72 -0.65 0.29
N GLU A 364 -20.53 -1.39 -0.46
CA GLU A 364 -20.61 -2.85 -0.37
C GLU A 364 -19.28 -3.53 -0.69
N VAL A 365 -18.60 -3.10 -1.76
CA VAL A 365 -17.27 -3.62 -2.13
C VAL A 365 -16.27 -3.45 -0.98
N LEU A 366 -16.30 -2.33 -0.26
CA LEU A 366 -15.36 -2.09 0.84
C LEU A 366 -15.73 -2.87 2.11
N LYS A 367 -17.02 -3.13 2.35
CA LYS A 367 -17.47 -4.01 3.43
C LYS A 367 -16.96 -5.45 3.24
N GLU A 368 -16.75 -5.87 2.01
CA GLU A 368 -16.14 -7.17 1.71
C GLU A 368 -14.61 -7.12 1.77
N VAL A 369 -13.98 -6.18 1.05
CA VAL A 369 -12.53 -6.16 0.84
C VAL A 369 -11.76 -5.77 2.11
N ILE A 370 -12.23 -4.78 2.87
CA ILE A 370 -11.46 -4.20 3.97
C ILE A 370 -11.38 -5.14 5.19
N PRO A 371 -12.48 -5.70 5.72
CA PRO A 371 -12.40 -6.62 6.85
C PRO A 371 -11.51 -7.83 6.54
N SER A 372 -11.66 -8.40 5.34
CA SER A 372 -10.81 -9.49 4.87
C SER A 372 -9.34 -9.11 4.82
N THR A 373 -9.00 -7.91 4.31
CA THR A 373 -7.60 -7.40 4.31
C THR A 373 -7.02 -7.23 5.72
N VAL A 374 -7.82 -6.77 6.68
CA VAL A 374 -7.38 -6.58 8.08
C VAL A 374 -7.21 -7.92 8.80
N ALA A 375 -8.16 -8.85 8.63
CA ALA A 375 -8.06 -10.19 9.19
C ALA A 375 -6.80 -10.92 8.68
N GLU A 376 -6.55 -10.84 7.38
CA GLU A 376 -5.34 -11.31 6.70
C GLU A 376 -4.06 -10.68 7.24
N THR A 377 -4.08 -9.38 7.51
CA THR A 377 -2.97 -8.66 8.14
C THR A 377 -2.67 -9.17 9.55
N LEU A 378 -3.69 -9.58 10.29
CA LEU A 378 -3.59 -10.04 11.69
C LEU A 378 -3.42 -11.56 11.84
N GLY A 379 -3.29 -12.30 10.73
CA GLY A 379 -2.92 -13.72 10.72
C GLY A 379 -4.01 -14.70 10.27
N GLU A 380 -5.19 -14.24 9.83
CA GLU A 380 -6.15 -15.09 9.13
C GLU A 380 -5.81 -15.13 7.64
N LEU A 381 -4.99 -16.09 7.22
CA LEU A 381 -4.67 -16.25 5.81
C LEU A 381 -5.92 -16.75 5.06
N GLY A 382 -6.67 -15.82 4.49
CA GLY A 382 -7.78 -16.07 3.58
C GLY A 382 -7.32 -16.42 2.16
N PRO A 383 -8.23 -16.88 1.29
CA PRO A 383 -7.93 -17.33 -0.08
C PRO A 383 -7.44 -16.20 -1.02
N HIS A 384 -7.46 -14.94 -0.58
CA HIS A 384 -7.13 -13.76 -1.39
C HIS A 384 -5.70 -13.23 -1.17
N ILE A 385 -4.94 -13.77 -0.21
CA ILE A 385 -3.49 -13.53 -0.16
C ILE A 385 -2.83 -14.36 -1.26
N ILE A 386 -2.49 -13.68 -2.34
CA ILE A 386 -1.78 -14.27 -3.46
C ILE A 386 -0.29 -13.91 -3.27
N ILE A 387 0.48 -14.94 -2.89
CA ILE A 387 1.95 -15.04 -2.97
C ILE A 387 2.72 -14.50 -1.76
N ILE A 388 3.55 -15.39 -1.21
CA ILE A 388 4.60 -15.14 -0.22
C ILE A 388 5.83 -14.66 -1.00
N ILE A 389 6.30 -13.43 -0.79
CA ILE A 389 7.66 -13.08 -1.19
C ILE A 389 8.59 -13.50 -0.05
N ILE A 390 9.08 -14.76 -0.08
CA ILE A 390 10.15 -15.21 0.82
C ILE A 390 11.45 -14.63 0.29
N ILE A 391 11.86 -13.46 0.80
CA ILE A 391 13.08 -12.78 0.30
C ILE A 391 14.37 -13.30 0.97
N THR A 392 14.32 -14.31 1.84
CA THR A 392 15.56 -14.84 2.43
C THR A 392 15.61 -16.37 2.38
N LEU A 393 16.22 -16.90 1.32
CA LEU A 393 16.86 -18.21 1.31
C LEU A 393 18.12 -18.16 2.19
N HIS A 394 17.90 -18.17 3.50
CA HIS A 394 18.81 -18.75 4.49
C HIS A 394 17.99 -18.91 5.77
N PHE A 395 17.28 -20.03 5.88
CA PHE A 395 16.56 -20.39 7.09
C PHE A 395 17.58 -20.75 8.17
N THR A 396 17.81 -19.82 9.11
CA THR A 396 18.50 -20.13 10.36
C THR A 396 17.47 -20.45 11.45
N HIS A 397 17.90 -21.11 12.53
CA HIS A 397 17.06 -21.49 13.69
C HIS A 397 16.26 -20.30 14.31
N GLN A 398 16.65 -19.06 14.00
CA GLN A 398 15.94 -17.83 14.40
C GLN A 398 14.62 -17.60 13.63
N THR A 399 14.53 -18.00 12.35
CA THR A 399 13.31 -17.88 11.53
C THR A 399 12.15 -18.72 12.10
N LEU A 400 12.48 -19.87 12.70
CA LEU A 400 11.51 -20.74 13.38
C LEU A 400 10.97 -20.15 14.68
N ARG A 401 11.75 -19.33 15.40
CA ARG A 401 11.30 -18.62 16.61
C ARG A 401 10.35 -17.46 16.29
N ALA A 402 10.59 -16.73 15.18
CA ALA A 402 9.68 -15.69 14.69
C ALA A 402 8.27 -16.22 14.41
N CYS A 403 8.21 -17.40 13.77
CA CYS A 403 6.95 -18.11 13.49
C CYS A 403 6.23 -18.54 14.79
N HIS A 404 6.98 -18.90 15.83
CA HIS A 404 6.40 -19.33 17.11
C HIS A 404 5.63 -18.21 17.84
N CYS A 405 6.02 -16.95 17.65
CA CYS A 405 5.38 -15.80 18.29
C CYS A 405 4.03 -15.41 17.66
N LEU A 406 3.89 -15.63 16.35
CA LEU A 406 2.68 -15.34 15.57
C LEU A 406 1.58 -16.42 15.69
N ARG A 407 1.75 -17.46 16.53
CA ARG A 407 0.94 -18.71 16.50
C ARG A 407 0.75 -19.25 15.08
N VAL A 408 1.86 -19.37 14.37
CA VAL A 408 2.02 -20.03 13.06
C VAL A 408 2.04 -21.55 13.26
N MET A 409 1.19 -22.12 14.14
CA MET A 409 1.20 -23.57 14.36
C MET A 409 0.62 -24.33 13.15
N GLU A 410 -0.45 -23.82 12.54
CA GLU A 410 -0.99 -24.41 11.30
C GLU A 410 -0.10 -24.13 10.08
N PHE A 411 0.55 -22.97 10.09
CA PHE A 411 1.44 -22.55 9.01
C PHE A 411 2.82 -23.24 9.09
N LYS A 412 3.18 -23.86 10.22
CA LYS A 412 4.32 -24.79 10.30
C LYS A 412 4.08 -26.03 9.42
N VAL A 413 2.89 -26.62 9.49
CA VAL A 413 2.54 -27.82 8.71
C VAL A 413 2.34 -27.47 7.24
N PHE A 414 1.66 -26.35 6.94
CA PHE A 414 1.45 -25.90 5.57
C PHE A 414 2.76 -25.49 4.89
N LEU A 415 3.62 -24.69 5.54
CA LEU A 415 4.89 -24.26 4.97
C LEU A 415 5.88 -25.43 4.85
N ILE A 416 5.92 -26.36 5.82
CA ILE A 416 6.74 -27.59 5.72
C ILE A 416 6.22 -28.50 4.60
N SER A 417 4.90 -28.66 4.45
CA SER A 417 4.31 -29.50 3.39
C SER A 417 4.54 -28.88 2.00
N LEU A 418 4.36 -27.57 1.88
CA LEU A 418 4.62 -26.81 0.65
C LEU A 418 6.12 -26.81 0.30
N LEU A 419 7.01 -26.59 1.27
CA LEU A 419 8.46 -26.65 1.07
C LEU A 419 8.94 -28.07 0.75
N ASN A 420 8.39 -29.12 1.38
CA ASN A 420 8.71 -30.51 1.05
C ASN A 420 8.20 -30.92 -0.34
N ARG A 421 7.16 -30.27 -0.87
CA ARG A 421 6.69 -30.49 -2.23
C ARG A 421 7.63 -29.81 -3.24
N LEU A 422 7.94 -28.54 -3.00
CA LEU A 422 8.86 -27.75 -3.84
C LEU A 422 10.29 -28.31 -3.86
N MET A 423 10.78 -28.86 -2.75
CA MET A 423 12.10 -29.49 -2.67
C MET A 423 12.15 -30.86 -3.36
N ARG A 424 11.03 -31.60 -3.41
CA ARG A 424 10.92 -32.85 -4.18
C ARG A 424 10.90 -32.58 -5.68
N ASP A 425 10.12 -31.59 -6.10
CA ASP A 425 10.04 -31.20 -7.50
C ASP A 425 11.40 -30.67 -8.02
N ALA A 426 12.16 -29.94 -7.19
CA ALA A 426 13.49 -29.45 -7.53
C ALA A 426 14.60 -30.53 -7.54
N THR A 427 14.41 -31.65 -6.82
CA THR A 427 15.37 -32.77 -6.83
C THR A 427 15.09 -33.76 -7.96
N GLU A 428 13.83 -33.91 -8.37
CA GLU A 428 13.45 -34.73 -9.54
C GLU A 428 13.85 -34.09 -10.88
N GLU A 429 13.85 -32.75 -11.01
CA GLU A 429 14.37 -32.04 -12.20
C GLU A 429 15.89 -32.18 -12.40
N SER A 430 16.63 -32.54 -11.34
CA SER A 430 18.09 -32.74 -11.43
C SER A 430 18.51 -34.16 -11.84
N SER A 431 17.57 -35.11 -11.93
CA SER A 431 17.89 -36.55 -12.07
C SER A 431 17.21 -37.29 -13.22
N SER A 432 16.40 -36.65 -14.07
CA SER A 432 15.88 -37.34 -15.27
C SER A 432 15.77 -36.43 -16.50
N GLY A 433 16.72 -36.60 -17.42
CA GLY A 433 16.63 -36.04 -18.76
C GLY A 433 15.55 -36.76 -19.56
N THR A 434 14.31 -36.25 -19.54
CA THR A 434 13.32 -36.26 -20.64
C THR A 434 11.99 -35.69 -20.13
N PRO A 435 11.35 -34.74 -20.84
CA PRO A 435 10.06 -34.22 -20.41
C PRO A 435 8.97 -35.25 -20.69
N ARG A 436 8.38 -35.85 -19.65
CA ARG A 436 7.10 -36.56 -19.77
C ARG A 436 5.97 -35.62 -19.35
N LEU A 437 4.95 -35.50 -20.20
CA LEU A 437 3.67 -34.90 -19.82
C LEU A 437 3.06 -35.73 -18.68
N ALA A 438 3.03 -35.20 -17.47
CA ALA A 438 2.23 -35.77 -16.39
C ALA A 438 0.81 -35.17 -16.45
N THR A 439 -0.14 -35.97 -16.92
CA THR A 439 -1.58 -35.73 -16.71
C THR A 439 -1.96 -36.40 -15.39
N VAL A 440 -2.33 -35.62 -14.38
CA VAL A 440 -2.82 -36.18 -13.10
C VAL A 440 -4.34 -36.26 -13.16
N HIS A 441 -4.87 -37.49 -13.15
CA HIS A 441 -6.26 -37.78 -12.81
C HIS A 441 -6.38 -37.87 -11.29
N GLU A 442 -7.27 -37.09 -10.68
CA GLU A 442 -7.69 -37.30 -9.30
C GLU A 442 -8.67 -38.49 -9.24
N THR A 443 -8.31 -39.54 -8.51
CA THR A 443 -9.27 -40.54 -8.03
C THR A 443 -9.89 -40.04 -6.73
N LEU A 444 -11.17 -39.66 -6.79
CA LEU A 444 -12.02 -39.45 -5.62
C LEU A 444 -12.34 -40.80 -4.93
N PRO A 445 -12.54 -40.82 -3.59
CA PRO A 445 -13.16 -41.96 -2.92
C PRO A 445 -14.64 -42.08 -3.31
N PRO A 446 -15.27 -43.26 -3.16
CA PRO A 446 -16.57 -43.52 -3.77
C PRO A 446 -17.68 -42.65 -3.17
N SER A 447 -18.55 -42.21 -4.08
CA SER A 447 -19.71 -41.36 -3.88
C SER A 447 -20.83 -42.04 -3.08
N GLY A 448 -21.57 -41.21 -2.34
CA GLY A 448 -22.95 -41.48 -1.95
C GLY A 448 -23.73 -40.17 -1.99
N GLY A 449 -24.67 -40.04 -2.94
CA GLY A 449 -25.74 -39.05 -2.95
C GLY A 449 -25.60 -37.92 -3.98
N ASP A 450 -26.47 -37.97 -5.00
CA ASP A 450 -26.61 -37.03 -6.12
C ASP A 450 -26.97 -35.59 -5.72
N GLN A 451 -26.16 -34.60 -6.15
CA GLN A 451 -26.59 -33.26 -6.61
C GLN A 451 -25.51 -32.66 -7.55
N PRO A 452 -25.86 -31.83 -8.56
CA PRO A 452 -24.92 -31.41 -9.60
C PRO A 452 -24.02 -30.25 -9.13
N GLU A 453 -22.72 -30.51 -9.03
CA GLU A 453 -21.69 -29.49 -8.75
C GLU A 453 -21.33 -28.67 -10.01
N ALA A 454 -21.19 -27.36 -9.81
CA ALA A 454 -20.68 -26.38 -10.77
C ALA A 454 -19.15 -26.51 -10.98
N PRO A 455 -18.58 -26.13 -12.14
CA PRO A 455 -17.19 -26.45 -12.46
C PRO A 455 -16.18 -25.62 -11.64
N LEU A 456 -15.37 -26.30 -10.82
CA LEU A 456 -14.17 -25.75 -10.19
C LEU A 456 -13.10 -25.43 -11.25
N ALA A 457 -12.71 -24.16 -11.34
CA ALA A 457 -11.61 -23.72 -12.18
C ALA A 457 -10.26 -24.11 -11.57
N SER A 458 -9.58 -25.08 -12.18
CA SER A 458 -8.19 -25.47 -11.90
C SER A 458 -7.24 -24.26 -12.05
N ARG A 459 -6.69 -23.75 -10.94
CA ARG A 459 -5.65 -22.70 -10.95
C ARG A 459 -4.26 -23.34 -10.77
N ARG A 460 -3.47 -23.33 -11.85
CA ARG A 460 -2.04 -23.70 -11.83
C ARG A 460 -1.22 -22.60 -11.17
N VAL A 461 -0.38 -22.97 -10.20
CA VAL A 461 0.65 -22.12 -9.61
C VAL A 461 1.90 -22.21 -10.49
N LEU A 462 2.26 -21.10 -11.15
CA LEU A 462 3.54 -20.96 -11.86
C LEU A 462 4.53 -20.28 -10.92
N LEU A 463 5.56 -21.02 -10.50
CA LEU A 463 6.75 -20.51 -9.82
C LEU A 463 7.78 -20.09 -10.88
N PHE A 464 8.45 -18.96 -10.66
CA PHE A 464 9.55 -18.47 -11.49
C PHE A 464 10.78 -18.22 -10.61
#